data_AF-A0A519SUE4-F1
#
_entry.id   AF-A0A519SUE4-F1
#
_cell.length_a   1.000
_cell.length_b   1.000
_cell.length_c   1.000
_cell.angle_alpha   90.00
_cell.angle_beta   90.00
_cell.angle_gamma   90.00
#
_symmetry.space_group_name_H-M   'P 1'
#
loop_
_entity.id
_entity.type
_entity.pdbx_description
1 polymer ?
#
loop_
_entity_poly.entity_id
_entity_poly.type
_entity_poly.pdbx_seq_one_letter_code
_entity_poly.pdbx_strand_id
1 'polypeptide(L)'
;LFGKSPSLEELENPKVEQASEVYTADGVLLGRYFRENRSPVPLNQMSPWLVKALISTEDARFYEHSGIDAKALLSTVYFTLRGDKRGGSTISQQLAKNLYKIRRGENQGGLSHVPGVSTVVNKTKEWMTAVELESRYTKEEILRMYLNTVEYGSNAFGIKVAAKTFFSTTPDSLTPEQAAVLIGVLNNPTAFNPKFHPVAATRRRNVVLQRLGQAGYLTAMQVKTMQAEPIVLDYQVEKHVDGPDTYFRGAISQAANKWCDEHGYDLYRDGLRVYTTIDSRMQTHAEEAVDQRMKSLQQTFDNFWRNQRQNPWVDEDGHEIPDFIATQMKRTESYKTLATRYQGRPARLDSALNAKR
;
A
#
# COMPACT_ATOMS: atom_id res chain seq x y z
N LEU A 1 18.18 26.95 -14.21
CA LEU A 1 17.00 26.78 -15.09
C LEU A 1 16.20 25.49 -14.80
N PHE A 2 16.84 24.32 -14.72
CA PHE A 2 16.13 23.03 -14.57
C PHE A 2 16.08 22.44 -13.13
N GLY A 3 16.60 23.13 -12.11
CA GLY A 3 16.83 22.57 -10.77
C GLY A 3 18.06 21.63 -10.75
N LYS A 4 18.60 21.30 -9.57
CA LYS A 4 19.68 20.30 -9.45
C LYS A 4 19.09 18.91 -9.66
N SER A 5 19.72 18.08 -10.49
CA SER A 5 19.42 16.64 -10.47
C SER A 5 20.16 16.05 -9.28
N PRO A 6 19.49 15.34 -8.37
CA PRO A 6 20.16 14.72 -7.23
C PRO A 6 21.15 13.65 -7.70
N SER A 7 22.23 13.42 -6.95
CA SER A 7 23.18 12.36 -7.31
C SER A 7 22.55 10.97 -7.11
N LEU A 8 23.06 9.95 -7.81
CA LEU A 8 22.52 8.59 -7.69
C LEU A 8 22.76 7.97 -6.30
N GLU A 9 23.91 8.27 -5.70
CA GLU A 9 24.22 7.92 -4.32
C GLU A 9 23.26 8.59 -3.34
N GLU A 10 22.87 9.84 -3.59
CA GLU A 10 21.78 10.45 -2.85
C GLU A 10 20.45 9.75 -3.17
N LEU A 11 20.15 9.36 -4.41
CA LEU A 11 18.87 8.74 -4.80
C LEU A 11 18.69 7.36 -4.15
N GLU A 12 19.77 6.60 -3.98
CA GLU A 12 19.79 5.26 -3.38
C GLU A 12 20.03 5.26 -1.89
N ASN A 13 20.78 6.25 -1.41
CA ASN A 13 21.10 6.47 -0.01
C ASN A 13 20.65 7.89 0.37
N PRO A 14 19.35 8.22 0.24
CA PRO A 14 18.84 9.54 0.60
C PRO A 14 19.09 9.69 2.08
N LYS A 15 19.99 10.61 2.47
CA LYS A 15 20.43 10.93 3.85
C LYS A 15 19.60 10.14 4.85
N VAL A 16 20.05 8.92 5.18
CA VAL A 16 19.31 7.87 5.90
C VAL A 16 17.98 8.38 6.43
N GLU A 17 16.90 8.26 5.64
CA GLU A 17 15.57 8.72 6.08
C GLU A 17 15.24 7.94 7.36
N GLN A 18 15.46 8.56 8.51
CA GLN A 18 15.29 7.94 9.82
C GLN A 18 13.81 8.04 10.16
N ALA A 19 13.22 6.93 10.58
CA ALA A 19 11.86 6.92 11.09
C ALA A 19 11.81 7.88 12.29
N SER A 20 10.91 8.86 12.25
CA SER A 20 10.68 9.70 13.43
C SER A 20 9.98 8.88 14.50
N GLU A 21 10.45 8.96 15.73
CA GLU A 21 9.95 8.19 16.87
C GLU A 21 9.07 9.08 17.74
N VAL A 22 7.92 8.55 18.17
CA VAL A 22 6.97 9.26 19.04
C VAL A 22 7.01 8.65 20.43
N TYR A 23 7.15 9.49 21.44
CA TYR A 23 7.24 9.08 22.84
C TYR A 23 6.14 9.72 23.70
N THR A 24 5.71 8.99 24.73
CA THR A 24 4.96 9.57 25.85
C THR A 24 5.84 10.48 26.69
N ALA A 25 5.22 11.27 27.57
CA ALA A 25 5.90 12.11 28.55
C ALA A 25 6.80 11.32 29.51
N ASP A 26 6.45 10.06 29.79
CA ASP A 26 7.22 9.11 30.60
C ASP A 26 8.24 8.29 29.78
N GLY A 27 8.43 8.62 28.49
CA GLY A 27 9.49 8.07 27.66
C GLY A 27 9.19 6.73 26.99
N VAL A 28 7.93 6.26 27.03
CA VAL A 28 7.49 5.04 26.34
C VAL A 28 7.32 5.33 24.85
N LEU A 29 7.86 4.46 24.00
CA LEU A 29 7.68 4.57 22.55
C LEU A 29 6.22 4.29 22.16
N LEU A 30 5.52 5.31 21.67
CA LEU A 30 4.15 5.25 21.15
C LEU A 30 4.09 4.83 19.68
N GLY A 31 5.19 4.85 18.95
CA GLY A 31 5.20 4.51 17.53
C GLY A 31 6.26 5.23 16.72
N ARG A 32 6.26 4.97 15.41
CA ARG A 32 7.18 5.58 14.46
C ARG A 32 6.43 6.10 13.23
N TYR A 33 6.91 7.22 12.68
CA TYR A 33 6.51 7.76 11.39
C TYR A 33 7.65 7.53 10.39
N PHE A 34 7.38 6.75 9.35
CA PHE A 34 8.33 6.49 8.27
C PHE A 34 7.57 6.36 6.95
N ARG A 35 8.21 6.73 5.84
CA ARG A 35 7.64 6.49 4.51
C ARG A 35 7.73 5.02 4.09
N GLU A 36 8.78 4.31 4.51
CA GLU A 36 9.05 2.92 4.10
C GLU A 36 9.66 2.10 5.25
N ASN A 37 9.21 0.85 5.43
CA ASN A 37 9.81 -0.10 6.37
C ASN A 37 11.06 -0.75 5.70
N ARG A 38 12.21 -0.08 5.80
CA ARG A 38 13.41 -0.34 4.99
C ARG A 38 14.31 -1.49 5.46
N SER A 39 13.77 -2.68 5.69
CA SER A 39 14.58 -3.89 5.54
C SER A 39 14.41 -4.41 4.11
N PRO A 40 15.19 -3.92 3.13
CA PRO A 40 15.05 -4.34 1.75
C PRO A 40 15.27 -5.85 1.64
N VAL A 41 14.34 -6.52 0.99
CA VAL A 41 14.43 -7.97 0.76
C VAL A 41 15.38 -8.18 -0.42
N PRO A 42 16.43 -9.02 -0.26
CA PRO A 42 17.26 -9.43 -1.37
C PRO A 42 16.44 -10.11 -2.47
N LEU A 43 16.83 -9.95 -3.75
CA LEU A 43 16.07 -10.51 -4.87
C LEU A 43 15.96 -12.05 -4.79
N ASN A 44 16.99 -12.72 -4.26
CA ASN A 44 17.00 -14.16 -4.04
C ASN A 44 16.08 -14.63 -2.89
N GLN A 45 15.53 -13.71 -2.10
CA GLN A 45 14.50 -13.95 -1.09
C GLN A 45 13.11 -13.48 -1.57
N MET A 46 12.94 -13.29 -2.87
CA MET A 46 11.66 -12.99 -3.51
C MET A 46 11.24 -14.15 -4.39
N SER A 47 9.92 -14.36 -4.49
CA SER A 47 9.36 -15.35 -5.40
C SER A 47 9.77 -15.05 -6.85
N PRO A 48 10.29 -16.03 -7.61
CA PRO A 48 10.62 -15.84 -9.03
C PRO A 48 9.43 -15.37 -9.87
N TRP A 49 8.20 -15.64 -9.40
CA TRP A 49 6.98 -15.19 -10.06
C TRP A 49 6.83 -13.67 -10.07
N LEU A 50 7.37 -12.95 -9.08
CA LEU A 50 7.37 -11.49 -9.06
C LEU A 50 8.20 -10.94 -10.22
N VAL A 51 9.42 -11.45 -10.40
CA VAL A 51 10.32 -11.01 -11.47
C VAL A 51 9.72 -11.34 -12.84
N LYS A 52 9.24 -12.58 -13.02
CA LYS A 52 8.58 -13.01 -14.28
C LYS A 52 7.36 -12.16 -14.61
N ALA A 53 6.50 -11.90 -13.62
CA ALA A 53 5.28 -11.13 -13.80
C ALA A 53 5.59 -9.67 -14.11
N LEU A 54 6.54 -9.07 -13.38
CA LEU A 54 6.98 -7.68 -13.58
C LEU A 54 7.54 -7.49 -14.98
N ILE A 55 8.51 -8.30 -15.39
CA ILE A 55 9.16 -8.19 -16.70
C ILE A 55 8.13 -8.44 -17.81
N SER A 56 7.37 -9.53 -17.77
CA SER A 56 6.40 -9.83 -18.84
C SER A 56 5.28 -8.79 -19.00
N THR A 57 4.95 -8.06 -17.94
CA THR A 57 3.86 -7.07 -17.95
C THR A 57 4.34 -5.66 -18.26
N GLU A 58 5.39 -5.21 -17.59
CA GLU A 58 5.84 -3.82 -17.62
C GLU A 58 6.97 -3.60 -18.62
N ASP A 59 7.81 -4.61 -18.86
CA ASP A 59 9.02 -4.45 -19.68
C ASP A 59 9.54 -5.78 -20.24
N ALA A 60 8.86 -6.33 -21.25
CA ALA A 60 9.13 -7.69 -21.75
C ALA A 60 10.54 -7.88 -22.33
N ARG A 61 11.20 -6.78 -22.71
CA ARG A 61 12.57 -6.75 -23.24
C ARG A 61 13.56 -6.16 -22.25
N PHE A 62 13.25 -6.19 -20.95
CA PHE A 62 14.06 -5.57 -19.90
C PHE A 62 15.55 -5.90 -20.01
N TYR A 63 15.91 -7.14 -20.35
CA TYR A 63 17.31 -7.57 -20.49
C TYR A 63 17.97 -7.17 -21.82
N GLU A 64 17.22 -6.69 -22.81
CA GLU A 64 17.70 -6.39 -24.16
C GLU A 64 18.06 -4.90 -24.37
N HIS A 65 17.77 -4.03 -23.41
CA HIS A 65 18.02 -2.58 -23.51
C HIS A 65 18.77 -2.02 -22.30
N SER A 66 19.31 -0.82 -22.42
CA SER A 66 20.02 -0.11 -21.34
C SER A 66 19.20 1.10 -20.87
N GLY A 67 18.10 0.83 -20.15
CA GLY A 67 17.22 1.86 -19.58
C GLY A 67 16.11 2.38 -20.49
N ILE A 68 16.30 2.46 -21.81
CA ILE A 68 15.26 2.92 -22.75
C ILE A 68 15.06 1.88 -23.85
N ASP A 69 13.84 1.39 -24.00
CA ASP A 69 13.46 0.53 -25.12
C ASP A 69 13.00 1.38 -26.31
N ALA A 70 13.91 1.62 -27.26
CA ALA A 70 13.63 2.38 -28.47
C ALA A 70 12.52 1.74 -29.33
N LYS A 71 12.44 0.41 -29.39
CA LYS A 71 11.41 -0.31 -30.15
C LYS A 71 10.04 -0.13 -29.50
N ALA A 72 9.97 -0.18 -28.16
CA ALA A 72 8.72 0.08 -27.43
C ALA A 72 8.30 1.54 -27.59
N LEU A 73 9.24 2.49 -27.52
CA LEU A 73 8.96 3.92 -27.70
C LEU A 73 8.34 4.19 -29.08
N LEU A 74 8.98 3.72 -30.16
CA LEU A 74 8.49 3.89 -31.53
C LEU A 74 7.11 3.24 -31.74
N SER A 75 6.93 2.02 -31.21
CA SER A 75 5.64 1.32 -31.21
C SER A 75 4.55 2.14 -30.52
N THR A 76 4.88 2.71 -29.36
CA THR A 76 3.92 3.50 -28.56
C THR A 76 3.48 4.76 -29.31
N VAL A 77 4.40 5.46 -29.98
CA VAL A 77 4.08 6.63 -30.82
C VAL A 77 3.16 6.22 -31.97
N TYR A 78 3.48 5.14 -32.68
CA TYR A 78 2.68 4.64 -33.79
C TYR A 78 1.24 4.28 -33.39
N PHE A 79 1.05 3.55 -32.28
CA PHE A 79 -0.29 3.18 -31.79
C PHE A 79 -1.05 4.39 -31.23
N THR A 80 -0.36 5.32 -30.58
CA THR A 80 -0.98 6.55 -30.06
C THR A 80 -1.54 7.43 -31.19
N LEU A 81 -0.83 7.53 -32.32
CA LEU A 81 -1.30 8.25 -33.51
C LEU A 81 -2.55 7.60 -34.14
N ARG A 82 -2.80 6.32 -33.86
CA ARG A 82 -4.00 5.58 -34.29
C ARG A 82 -5.13 5.58 -33.24
N GLY A 83 -4.99 6.37 -32.18
CA GLY A 83 -5.98 6.47 -31.10
C GLY A 83 -5.83 5.43 -29.99
N ASP A 84 -4.82 4.56 -30.06
CA ASP A 84 -4.61 3.45 -29.11
C ASP A 84 -3.44 3.79 -28.17
N LYS A 85 -3.74 4.41 -27.02
CA LYS A 85 -2.72 4.83 -26.03
C LYS A 85 -2.15 3.62 -25.30
N ARG A 86 -0.86 3.34 -25.51
CA ARG A 86 -0.13 2.27 -24.81
C ARG A 86 0.91 2.86 -23.85
N GLY A 87 1.23 2.10 -22.80
CA GLY A 87 2.39 2.39 -21.95
C GLY A 87 3.66 1.88 -22.63
N GLY A 88 4.71 2.68 -22.62
CA GLY A 88 6.01 2.32 -23.20
C GLY A 88 7.20 2.69 -22.31
N SER A 89 6.98 2.82 -21.00
CA SER A 89 8.07 3.14 -20.06
C SER A 89 8.68 1.87 -19.48
N THR A 90 10.01 1.82 -19.42
CA THR A 90 10.79 0.67 -18.91
C THR A 90 10.77 0.61 -17.38
N ILE A 91 11.17 -0.53 -16.80
CA ILE A 91 11.29 -0.65 -15.33
C ILE A 91 12.28 0.39 -14.77
N SER A 92 13.41 0.59 -15.45
CA SER A 92 14.45 1.57 -15.03
C SER A 92 13.93 3.00 -15.06
N GLN A 93 13.07 3.34 -16.04
CA GLN A 93 12.37 4.63 -16.09
C GLN A 93 11.36 4.79 -14.96
N GLN A 94 10.58 3.74 -14.66
CA GLN A 94 9.64 3.76 -13.55
C GLN A 94 10.36 3.88 -12.19
N LEU A 95 11.49 3.21 -12.02
CA LEU A 95 12.37 3.34 -10.86
C LEU A 95 12.86 4.78 -10.71
N ALA A 96 13.46 5.36 -11.76
CA ALA A 96 13.91 6.74 -11.75
C ALA A 96 12.79 7.71 -11.34
N LYS A 97 11.60 7.56 -11.92
CA LYS A 97 10.42 8.37 -11.58
C LYS A 97 10.02 8.24 -10.11
N ASN A 98 10.05 7.04 -9.54
CA ASN A 98 9.72 6.82 -8.13
C ASN A 98 10.76 7.47 -7.20
N LEU A 99 12.05 7.34 -7.52
CA LEU A 99 13.13 8.02 -6.79
C LEU A 99 13.00 9.55 -6.83
N TYR A 100 12.54 10.13 -7.95
CA TYR A 100 12.24 11.57 -8.03
C TYR A 100 10.98 11.99 -7.27
N LYS A 101 9.91 11.17 -7.25
CA LYS A 101 8.69 11.46 -6.45
C LYS A 101 9.00 11.54 -4.97
N ILE A 102 9.90 10.68 -4.49
CA ILE A 102 10.44 10.75 -3.12
C ILE A 102 11.00 12.16 -2.89
N ARG A 103 11.68 12.79 -3.84
CA ARG A 103 12.37 14.09 -3.67
C ARG A 103 11.61 15.33 -4.09
N ARG A 104 10.27 15.30 -4.05
CA ARG A 104 9.40 16.40 -4.52
C ARG A 104 9.62 17.76 -3.85
N GLY A 105 10.37 17.85 -2.76
CA GLY A 105 10.70 19.11 -2.07
C GLY A 105 11.80 19.97 -2.72
N GLU A 106 12.69 19.40 -3.55
CA GLU A 106 13.95 20.08 -3.94
C GLU A 106 14.05 20.48 -5.42
N ASN A 107 13.00 20.24 -6.21
CA ASN A 107 13.11 20.17 -7.67
C ASN A 107 12.24 21.16 -8.47
N GLN A 108 11.91 22.33 -7.91
CA GLN A 108 11.25 23.40 -8.67
C GLN A 108 12.28 24.40 -9.19
N GLY A 109 12.79 24.17 -10.41
CA GLY A 109 13.49 25.22 -11.17
C GLY A 109 12.48 26.20 -11.79
N GLY A 110 12.85 27.46 -11.98
CA GLY A 110 11.95 28.56 -12.39
C GLY A 110 11.08 28.33 -13.65
N LEU A 111 11.37 27.32 -14.49
CA LEU A 111 10.56 26.92 -15.65
C LEU A 111 9.42 25.94 -15.33
N SER A 112 9.26 25.48 -14.08
CA SER A 112 8.18 24.56 -13.65
C SER A 112 6.76 25.13 -13.82
N HIS A 113 6.64 26.44 -14.01
CA HIS A 113 5.38 27.19 -14.08
C HIS A 113 4.73 27.17 -15.48
N VAL A 114 5.42 26.71 -16.52
CA VAL A 114 4.89 26.67 -17.89
C VAL A 114 4.22 25.32 -18.18
N PRO A 115 2.91 25.29 -18.50
CA PRO A 115 2.20 24.05 -18.83
C PRO A 115 2.85 23.31 -20.01
N GLY A 116 3.12 22.01 -19.85
CA GLY A 116 3.72 21.16 -20.89
C GLY A 116 5.25 21.10 -20.89
N VAL A 117 5.95 22.21 -20.62
CA VAL A 117 7.43 22.24 -20.57
C VAL A 117 7.95 21.42 -19.38
N SER A 118 7.29 21.51 -18.23
CA SER A 118 7.64 20.72 -17.04
C SER A 118 7.53 19.21 -17.27
N THR A 119 6.54 18.77 -18.05
CA THR A 119 6.33 17.35 -18.40
C THR A 119 7.48 16.82 -19.25
N VAL A 120 7.92 17.58 -20.27
CA VAL A 120 9.04 17.20 -21.14
C VAL A 120 10.33 17.15 -20.33
N VAL A 121 10.63 18.19 -19.55
CA VAL A 121 11.83 18.25 -18.69
C VAL A 121 11.88 17.07 -17.72
N ASN A 122 10.76 16.77 -17.04
CA ASN A 122 10.68 15.64 -16.11
C ASN A 122 10.89 14.30 -16.82
N LYS A 123 10.35 14.14 -18.04
CA LYS A 123 10.53 12.92 -18.82
C LYS A 123 11.97 12.76 -19.32
N THR A 124 12.64 13.84 -19.70
CA THR A 124 14.07 13.82 -20.05
C THR A 124 14.94 13.47 -18.84
N LYS A 125 14.64 14.02 -17.66
CA LYS A 125 15.33 13.64 -16.41
C LYS A 125 15.15 12.15 -16.08
N GLU A 126 13.93 11.64 -16.22
CA GLU A 126 13.63 10.21 -16.06
C GLU A 126 14.48 9.35 -17.00
N TRP A 127 14.62 9.74 -18.27
CA TRP A 127 15.45 9.03 -19.25
C TRP A 127 16.94 9.05 -18.92
N MET A 128 17.49 10.23 -18.59
CA MET A 128 18.91 10.35 -18.22
C MET A 128 19.23 9.51 -16.99
N THR A 129 18.38 9.56 -15.95
CA THR A 129 18.56 8.77 -14.74
C THR A 129 18.37 7.27 -14.99
N ALA A 130 17.44 6.86 -15.86
CA ALA A 130 17.28 5.46 -16.23
C ALA A 130 18.53 4.90 -16.93
N VAL A 131 19.14 5.67 -17.84
CA VAL A 131 20.40 5.29 -18.50
C VAL A 131 21.55 5.26 -17.50
N GLU A 132 21.61 6.22 -16.58
CA GLU A 132 22.64 6.25 -15.54
C GLU A 132 22.54 5.06 -14.58
N LEU A 133 21.33 4.73 -14.11
CA LEU A 133 21.05 3.53 -13.32
C LEU A 133 21.58 2.27 -14.02
N GLU A 134 21.30 2.12 -15.31
CA GLU A 134 21.69 0.94 -16.10
C GLU A 134 23.19 0.89 -16.42
N SER A 135 23.91 2.01 -16.30
CA SER A 135 25.36 2.04 -16.46
C SER A 135 26.11 1.64 -15.18
N ARG A 136 25.45 1.71 -14.02
CA ARG A 136 26.08 1.51 -12.71
C ARG A 136 25.57 0.27 -11.97
N TYR A 137 24.35 -0.18 -12.27
CA TYR A 137 23.72 -1.33 -11.62
C TYR A 137 23.43 -2.44 -12.60
N THR A 138 23.54 -3.65 -12.08
CA THR A 138 23.05 -4.84 -12.76
C THR A 138 21.53 -4.82 -12.84
N LYS A 139 20.99 -5.58 -13.81
CA LYS A 139 19.55 -5.76 -13.99
C LYS A 139 18.86 -6.29 -12.73
N GLU A 140 19.53 -7.19 -12.00
CA GLU A 140 19.03 -7.75 -10.75
C GLU A 140 18.96 -6.72 -9.64
N GLU A 141 19.96 -5.84 -9.52
CA GLU A 141 19.95 -4.74 -8.56
C GLU A 141 18.83 -3.75 -8.86
N ILE A 142 18.59 -3.43 -10.14
CA ILE A 142 17.47 -2.58 -10.56
C ILE A 142 16.12 -3.21 -10.18
N LEU A 143 15.93 -4.50 -10.43
CA LEU A 143 14.71 -5.23 -10.04
C LEU A 143 14.52 -5.22 -8.52
N ARG A 144 15.60 -5.47 -7.77
CA ARG A 144 15.61 -5.42 -6.30
C ARG A 144 15.20 -4.05 -5.79
N MET A 145 15.84 -2.97 -6.29
CA MET A 145 15.53 -1.60 -5.90
C MET A 145 14.09 -1.26 -6.23
N TYR A 146 13.63 -1.61 -7.43
CA TYR A 146 12.27 -1.36 -7.87
C TYR A 146 11.23 -2.04 -6.97
N LEU A 147 11.31 -3.37 -6.79
CA LEU A 147 10.34 -4.11 -5.99
C LEU A 147 10.33 -3.70 -4.50
N ASN A 148 11.44 -3.19 -3.97
CA ASN A 148 11.51 -2.73 -2.58
C ASN A 148 11.04 -1.29 -2.38
N THR A 149 10.91 -0.47 -3.42
CA THR A 149 10.58 0.97 -3.29
C THR A 149 9.20 1.34 -3.85
N VAL A 150 8.66 0.55 -4.77
CA VAL A 150 7.37 0.87 -5.40
C VAL A 150 6.20 0.78 -4.41
N GLU A 151 5.19 1.62 -4.62
CA GLU A 151 3.95 1.63 -3.85
C GLU A 151 2.97 0.59 -4.41
N TYR A 152 2.44 -0.28 -3.54
CA TYR A 152 1.42 -1.28 -3.84
C TYR A 152 0.03 -0.87 -3.33
N GLY A 153 -0.13 0.37 -2.86
CA GLY A 153 -1.38 0.89 -2.29
C GLY A 153 -1.57 0.44 -0.85
N SER A 154 -2.62 0.93 -0.18
CA SER A 154 -2.86 0.64 1.25
C SER A 154 -1.67 1.01 2.16
N ASN A 155 -0.91 2.06 1.79
CA ASN A 155 0.36 2.46 2.42
C ASN A 155 1.43 1.34 2.45
N ALA A 156 1.31 0.33 1.57
CA ALA A 156 2.30 -0.74 1.44
C ALA A 156 3.38 -0.33 0.43
N PHE A 157 4.51 0.17 0.94
CA PHE A 157 5.70 0.48 0.15
C PHE A 157 6.68 -0.68 0.21
N GLY A 158 7.08 -1.17 -0.95
CA GLY A 158 7.97 -2.31 -1.08
C GLY A 158 7.28 -3.67 -0.90
N ILE A 159 7.85 -4.66 -1.56
CA ILE A 159 7.26 -5.99 -1.71
C ILE A 159 7.06 -6.72 -0.38
N LYS A 160 7.94 -6.51 0.60
CA LYS A 160 7.83 -7.11 1.94
C LYS A 160 6.53 -6.69 2.62
N VAL A 161 6.27 -5.39 2.64
CA VAL A 161 5.08 -4.82 3.26
C VAL A 161 3.85 -5.23 2.46
N ALA A 162 3.92 -5.23 1.13
CA ALA A 162 2.81 -5.64 0.27
C ALA A 162 2.42 -7.12 0.44
N ALA A 163 3.39 -8.04 0.46
CA ALA A 163 3.14 -9.47 0.67
C ALA A 163 2.41 -9.73 2.00
N LYS A 164 2.85 -9.05 3.06
CA LYS A 164 2.21 -9.11 4.37
C LYS A 164 0.83 -8.45 4.35
N THR A 165 0.70 -7.28 3.72
CA THR A 165 -0.52 -6.48 3.73
C THR A 165 -1.67 -7.15 2.99
N PHE A 166 -1.43 -7.72 1.81
CA PHE A 166 -2.49 -8.27 0.97
C PHE A 166 -2.73 -9.77 1.20
N PHE A 167 -1.71 -10.50 1.65
CA PHE A 167 -1.73 -11.97 1.71
C PHE A 167 -1.19 -12.57 3.00
N SER A 168 -0.81 -11.74 4.00
CA SER A 168 -0.23 -12.19 5.27
C SER A 168 0.90 -13.22 5.10
N THR A 169 1.72 -13.03 4.06
CA THR A 169 2.80 -13.96 3.67
C THR A 169 4.13 -13.21 3.49
N THR A 170 5.19 -13.93 3.17
CA THR A 170 6.53 -13.40 2.88
C THR A 170 6.79 -13.33 1.36
N PRO A 171 7.68 -12.43 0.88
CA PRO A 171 7.91 -12.25 -0.55
C PRO A 171 8.36 -13.50 -1.33
N ASP A 172 9.10 -14.41 -0.69
CA ASP A 172 9.54 -15.70 -1.23
C ASP A 172 8.40 -16.71 -1.39
N SER A 173 7.35 -16.60 -0.57
CA SER A 173 6.20 -17.51 -0.53
C SER A 173 5.03 -17.08 -1.43
N LEU A 174 5.19 -16.01 -2.21
CA LEU A 174 4.15 -15.53 -3.12
C LEU A 174 3.91 -16.49 -4.29
N THR A 175 2.66 -16.89 -4.48
CA THR A 175 2.22 -17.73 -5.61
C THR A 175 2.16 -16.93 -6.92
N PRO A 176 2.03 -17.57 -8.10
CA PRO A 176 1.87 -16.88 -9.38
C PRO A 176 0.69 -15.89 -9.40
N GLU A 177 -0.43 -16.27 -8.79
CA GLU A 177 -1.66 -15.48 -8.72
C GLU A 177 -1.48 -14.26 -7.80
N GLN A 178 -0.85 -14.46 -6.64
CA GLN A 178 -0.55 -13.38 -5.70
C GLN A 178 0.47 -12.40 -6.30
N ALA A 179 1.52 -12.89 -6.94
CA ALA A 179 2.48 -12.07 -7.68
C ALA A 179 1.78 -11.29 -8.80
N ALA A 180 0.87 -11.93 -9.55
CA ALA A 180 0.11 -11.26 -10.60
C ALA A 180 -0.80 -10.15 -10.06
N VAL A 181 -1.39 -10.32 -8.87
CA VAL A 181 -2.13 -9.24 -8.19
C VAL A 181 -1.18 -8.09 -7.83
N LEU A 182 -0.08 -8.35 -7.10
CA LEU A 182 0.82 -7.29 -6.64
C LEU A 182 1.45 -6.51 -7.80
N ILE A 183 1.89 -7.19 -8.86
CA ILE A 183 2.42 -6.53 -10.07
C ILE A 183 1.32 -5.77 -10.81
N GLY A 184 0.10 -6.33 -10.87
CA GLY A 184 -1.03 -5.67 -11.51
C GLY A 184 -1.35 -4.30 -10.90
N VAL A 185 -1.18 -4.18 -9.58
CA VAL A 185 -1.47 -2.97 -8.80
C VAL A 185 -0.50 -1.81 -9.12
N LEU A 186 0.76 -2.09 -9.48
CA LEU A 186 1.82 -1.08 -9.64
C LEU A 186 1.49 0.05 -10.63
N ASN A 187 0.74 -0.27 -11.69
CA ASN A 187 0.35 0.70 -12.70
C ASN A 187 -0.53 1.82 -12.11
N ASN A 188 -1.45 1.45 -11.22
CA ASN A 188 -2.30 2.40 -10.51
C ASN A 188 -2.72 1.82 -9.14
N PRO A 189 -1.90 2.07 -8.09
CA PRO A 189 -2.09 1.42 -6.79
C PRO A 189 -3.45 1.70 -6.15
N THR A 190 -4.03 2.88 -6.39
CA THR A 190 -5.36 3.26 -5.90
C THR A 190 -6.46 2.55 -6.69
N ALA A 191 -6.44 2.65 -8.03
CA ALA A 191 -7.53 2.13 -8.87
C ALA A 191 -7.56 0.60 -8.95
N PHE A 192 -6.42 -0.05 -8.77
CA PHE A 192 -6.30 -1.51 -8.84
C PHE A 192 -6.14 -2.18 -7.48
N ASN A 193 -6.33 -1.45 -6.39
CA ASN A 193 -6.28 -2.03 -5.05
C ASN A 193 -7.30 -3.18 -4.91
N PRO A 194 -6.89 -4.43 -4.66
CA PRO A 194 -7.80 -5.57 -4.64
C PRO A 194 -8.77 -5.54 -3.46
N LYS A 195 -8.46 -4.79 -2.39
CA LYS A 195 -9.35 -4.62 -1.24
C LYS A 195 -10.50 -3.66 -1.53
N PHE A 196 -10.22 -2.54 -2.19
CA PHE A 196 -11.21 -1.49 -2.44
C PHE A 196 -11.88 -1.59 -3.82
N HIS A 197 -11.17 -2.14 -4.81
CA HIS A 197 -11.61 -2.22 -6.20
C HIS A 197 -11.43 -3.65 -6.78
N PRO A 198 -12.10 -4.67 -6.22
CA PRO A 198 -11.84 -6.09 -6.54
C PRO A 198 -12.11 -6.44 -8.01
N VAL A 199 -13.10 -5.82 -8.65
CA VAL A 199 -13.41 -6.05 -10.07
C VAL A 199 -12.30 -5.51 -10.98
N ALA A 200 -11.81 -4.30 -10.68
CA ALA A 200 -10.72 -3.69 -11.44
C ALA A 200 -9.41 -4.46 -11.23
N ALA A 201 -9.12 -4.83 -9.98
CA ALA A 201 -7.97 -5.64 -9.61
C ALA A 201 -7.98 -7.02 -10.27
N THR A 202 -9.13 -7.70 -10.31
CA THR A 202 -9.29 -9.01 -10.98
C THR A 202 -8.99 -8.91 -12.47
N ARG A 203 -9.56 -7.91 -13.16
CA ARG A 203 -9.26 -7.68 -14.59
C ARG A 203 -7.76 -7.44 -14.79
N ARG A 204 -7.14 -6.63 -13.93
CA ARG A 204 -5.72 -6.30 -14.05
C ARG A 204 -4.81 -7.50 -13.76
N ARG A 205 -5.07 -8.29 -12.71
CA ARG A 205 -4.41 -9.57 -12.43
C ARG A 205 -4.51 -10.51 -13.64
N ASN A 206 -5.70 -10.62 -14.25
CA ASN A 206 -5.90 -11.50 -15.40
C ASN A 206 -5.07 -11.09 -16.62
N VAL A 207 -4.85 -9.78 -16.82
CA VAL A 207 -3.89 -9.28 -17.82
C VAL A 207 -2.47 -9.75 -17.51
N VAL A 208 -2.03 -9.67 -16.24
CA VAL A 208 -0.69 -10.14 -15.84
C VAL A 208 -0.54 -11.65 -16.05
N LEU A 209 -1.53 -12.45 -15.67
CA LEU A 209 -1.55 -13.90 -15.93
C LEU A 209 -1.48 -14.22 -17.43
N GLN A 210 -2.20 -13.45 -18.25
CA GLN A 210 -2.14 -13.60 -19.70
C GLN A 210 -0.73 -13.27 -20.25
N ARG A 211 -0.06 -12.24 -19.72
CA ARG A 211 1.32 -11.89 -20.09
C ARG A 211 2.30 -12.98 -19.70
N LEU A 212 2.14 -13.58 -18.52
CA LEU A 212 2.93 -14.74 -18.08
C LEU A 212 2.75 -15.94 -19.03
N GLY A 213 1.53 -16.18 -19.51
CA GLY A 213 1.26 -17.23 -20.50
C GLY A 213 1.87 -16.94 -21.87
N GLN A 214 1.76 -15.70 -22.35
CA GLN A 214 2.38 -15.25 -23.62
C GLN A 214 3.90 -15.35 -23.58
N ALA A 215 4.52 -15.13 -22.42
CA ALA A 215 5.94 -15.29 -22.20
C ALA A 215 6.38 -16.75 -21.97
N GLY A 216 5.44 -17.72 -21.98
CA GLY A 216 5.73 -19.15 -21.83
C GLY A 216 5.95 -19.62 -20.39
N TYR A 217 5.73 -18.78 -19.38
CA TYR A 217 5.90 -19.17 -17.97
C TYR A 217 4.73 -19.97 -17.42
N LEU A 218 3.56 -19.86 -18.04
CA LEU A 218 2.34 -20.60 -17.70
C LEU A 218 1.73 -21.19 -18.98
N THR A 219 1.18 -22.40 -18.87
CA THR A 219 0.39 -22.99 -19.97
C THR A 219 -0.94 -22.26 -20.13
N ALA A 220 -1.53 -22.31 -21.32
CA ALA A 220 -2.86 -21.73 -21.57
C ALA A 220 -3.93 -22.26 -20.60
N MET A 221 -3.83 -23.53 -20.22
CA MET A 221 -4.72 -24.17 -19.25
C MET A 221 -4.53 -23.58 -17.85
N GLN A 222 -3.28 -23.45 -17.37
CA GLN A 222 -2.99 -22.80 -16.07
C GLN A 222 -3.50 -21.36 -16.03
N VAL A 223 -3.26 -20.58 -17.08
CA VAL A 223 -3.77 -19.20 -17.16
C VAL A 223 -5.29 -19.18 -17.05
N LYS A 224 -5.99 -20.02 -17.80
CA LYS A 224 -7.46 -20.07 -17.77
C LYS A 224 -7.99 -20.46 -16.38
N THR A 225 -7.37 -21.46 -15.74
CA THR A 225 -7.74 -21.89 -14.38
C THR A 225 -7.54 -20.75 -13.38
N MET A 226 -6.35 -20.16 -13.33
CA MET A 226 -6.01 -19.06 -12.41
C MET A 226 -6.88 -17.81 -12.63
N GLN A 227 -7.25 -17.51 -13.87
CA GLN A 227 -8.12 -16.38 -14.19
C GLN A 227 -9.56 -16.57 -13.72
N ALA A 228 -10.03 -17.82 -13.63
CA ALA A 228 -11.36 -18.16 -13.13
C ALA A 228 -11.44 -18.12 -11.60
N GLU A 229 -10.31 -18.28 -10.91
CA GLU A 229 -10.25 -18.22 -9.45
C GLU A 229 -10.43 -16.78 -8.94
N PRO A 230 -11.20 -16.58 -7.85
CA PRO A 230 -11.33 -15.27 -7.22
C PRO A 230 -10.03 -14.85 -6.54
N ILE A 231 -9.80 -13.54 -6.41
CA ILE A 231 -8.70 -13.04 -5.56
C ILE A 231 -9.08 -13.30 -4.10
N VAL A 232 -8.32 -14.16 -3.42
CA VAL A 232 -8.42 -14.39 -1.98
C VAL A 232 -7.36 -13.55 -1.29
N LEU A 233 -7.80 -12.60 -0.45
CA LEU A 233 -6.91 -11.76 0.35
C LEU A 233 -6.90 -12.24 1.80
N ASP A 234 -5.72 -12.24 2.42
CA ASP A 234 -5.57 -12.19 3.88
C ASP A 234 -5.07 -10.79 4.22
N TYR A 235 -6.00 -9.83 4.08
CA TYR A 235 -5.68 -8.42 4.11
C TYR A 235 -5.46 -7.94 5.55
N GLN A 236 -4.21 -7.70 5.89
CA GLN A 236 -3.79 -7.18 7.18
C GLN A 236 -2.83 -6.03 6.97
N VAL A 237 -3.36 -4.81 6.95
CA VAL A 237 -2.49 -3.66 7.16
C VAL A 237 -1.88 -3.87 8.54
N GLU A 238 -0.55 -3.87 8.63
CA GLU A 238 0.11 -3.71 9.92
C GLU A 238 -0.46 -2.43 10.53
N LYS A 239 -1.48 -2.59 11.39
CA LYS A 239 -1.67 -1.67 12.48
C LYS A 239 -0.29 -1.61 13.09
N HIS A 240 0.30 -0.43 13.11
CA HIS A 240 1.53 -0.21 13.87
C HIS A 240 1.15 -0.42 15.33
N VAL A 241 1.03 -1.68 15.75
CA VAL A 241 0.75 -2.08 17.11
C VAL A 241 2.03 -1.77 17.85
N ASP A 242 2.00 -0.61 18.48
CA ASP A 242 2.49 -0.34 19.82
C ASP A 242 1.86 1.01 20.20
N GLY A 243 0.85 1.00 21.07
CA GLY A 243 0.26 2.22 21.66
C GLY A 243 -1.14 2.65 21.16
N PRO A 244 -1.90 3.39 22.00
CA PRO A 244 -3.34 3.58 21.88
C PRO A 244 -3.76 4.54 20.74
N ASP A 245 -4.96 4.24 20.24
CA ASP A 245 -5.83 5.04 19.38
C ASP A 245 -5.29 5.62 18.05
N THR A 246 -5.87 5.14 16.96
CA THR A 246 -5.80 5.75 15.62
C THR A 246 -6.20 7.22 15.61
N TYR A 247 -7.03 7.65 16.57
CA TYR A 247 -7.40 9.05 16.76
C TYR A 247 -6.22 9.89 17.28
N PHE A 248 -5.56 9.43 18.34
CA PHE A 248 -4.49 10.18 18.99
C PHE A 248 -3.27 10.34 18.09
N ARG A 249 -2.85 9.27 17.40
CA ARG A 249 -1.77 9.35 16.39
C ARG A 249 -2.11 10.26 15.21
N GLY A 250 -3.39 10.39 14.85
CA GLY A 250 -3.86 11.35 13.84
C GLY A 250 -3.72 12.81 14.30
N ALA A 251 -4.03 13.08 15.57
CA ALA A 251 -3.84 14.40 16.16
C ALA A 251 -2.35 14.75 16.28
N ILE A 252 -1.51 13.81 16.74
CA ILE A 252 -0.05 14.00 16.82
C ILE A 252 0.53 14.24 15.42
N SER A 253 0.17 13.43 14.41
CA SER A 253 0.72 13.59 13.07
C SER A 253 0.32 14.92 12.45
N GLN A 254 -0.91 15.40 12.68
CA GLN A 254 -1.35 16.71 12.21
C GLN A 254 -0.53 17.84 12.85
N ALA A 255 -0.35 17.82 14.17
CA ALA A 255 0.43 18.82 14.88
C ALA A 255 1.92 18.78 14.50
N ALA A 256 2.49 17.58 14.43
CA ALA A 256 3.90 17.38 14.07
C ALA A 256 4.18 17.76 12.63
N ASN A 257 3.31 17.39 11.67
CA ASN A 257 3.47 17.81 10.27
C ASN A 257 3.39 19.34 10.13
N LYS A 258 2.45 20.00 10.80
CA LYS A 258 2.36 21.46 10.80
C LYS A 258 3.66 22.11 11.30
N TRP A 259 4.20 21.60 12.40
CA TRP A 259 5.48 22.09 12.93
C TRP A 259 6.64 21.84 11.96
N CYS A 260 6.67 20.65 11.35
CA CYS A 260 7.66 20.27 10.35
C CYS A 260 7.63 21.21 9.13
N ASP A 261 6.44 21.51 8.61
CA ASP A 261 6.23 22.43 7.48
C ASP A 261 6.74 23.85 7.78
N GLU A 262 6.53 24.34 9.00
CA GLU A 262 6.98 25.67 9.45
C GLU A 262 8.50 25.77 9.65
N HIS A 263 9.16 24.64 9.97
CA HIS A 263 10.58 24.61 10.35
C HIS A 263 11.48 23.92 9.30
N GLY A 264 10.91 23.49 8.17
CA GLY A 264 11.65 22.87 7.08
C GLY A 264 12.13 21.44 7.38
N TYR A 265 11.41 20.72 8.23
CA TYR A 265 11.64 19.28 8.49
C TYR A 265 10.57 18.43 7.79
N ASP A 266 10.83 17.14 7.61
CA ASP A 266 9.88 16.13 7.15
C ASP A 266 9.71 15.06 8.22
N LEU A 267 8.51 14.98 8.81
CA LEU A 267 8.15 14.04 9.87
C LEU A 267 8.47 12.58 9.51
N TYR A 268 8.48 12.23 8.22
CA TYR A 268 8.64 10.85 7.79
C TYR A 268 10.06 10.51 7.34
N ARG A 269 11.01 11.46 7.45
CA ARG A 269 12.36 11.33 6.89
C ARG A 269 13.49 11.80 7.79
N ASP A 270 13.24 12.80 8.62
CA ASP A 270 14.33 13.49 9.31
C ASP A 270 14.68 12.89 10.68
N GLY A 271 14.11 11.74 11.05
CA GLY A 271 14.47 11.03 12.28
C GLY A 271 14.12 11.79 13.55
N LEU A 272 13.02 12.55 13.53
CA LEU A 272 12.62 13.39 14.66
C LEU A 272 12.26 12.53 15.87
N ARG A 273 12.54 13.04 17.06
CA ARG A 273 12.01 12.50 18.31
C ARG A 273 10.90 13.41 18.81
N VAL A 274 9.67 12.94 18.67
CA VAL A 274 8.45 13.68 19.04
C VAL A 274 8.05 13.26 20.45
N TYR A 275 8.14 14.16 21.41
CA TYR A 275 7.69 13.93 22.79
C TYR A 275 6.30 14.53 22.97
N THR A 276 5.36 13.72 23.45
CA THR A 276 3.99 14.15 23.73
C THR A 276 3.81 14.47 25.21
N THR A 277 2.69 15.11 25.54
CA THR A 277 2.31 15.38 26.93
C THR A 277 1.49 14.24 27.56
N ILE A 278 1.26 13.14 26.83
CA ILE A 278 0.52 11.99 27.36
C ILE A 278 1.42 11.18 28.28
N ASP A 279 0.91 10.84 29.46
CA ASP A 279 1.51 9.85 30.35
C ASP A 279 0.90 8.48 30.05
N SER A 280 1.74 7.48 29.77
CA SER A 280 1.27 6.14 29.39
C SER A 280 0.39 5.49 30.46
N ARG A 281 0.70 5.74 31.74
CA ARG A 281 0.00 5.14 32.89
C ARG A 281 -1.39 5.76 33.05
N MET A 282 -1.48 7.08 32.89
CA MET A 282 -2.77 7.77 32.94
C MET A 282 -3.68 7.38 31.77
N GLN A 283 -3.10 7.20 30.58
CA GLN A 283 -3.84 6.74 29.42
C GLN A 283 -4.41 5.33 29.64
N THR A 284 -3.63 4.41 30.21
CA THR A 284 -4.13 3.09 30.63
C THR A 284 -5.29 3.19 31.61
N HIS A 285 -5.20 4.02 32.65
CA HIS A 285 -6.30 4.19 33.59
C HIS A 285 -7.55 4.83 32.96
N ALA A 286 -7.38 5.74 32.00
CA ALA A 286 -8.49 6.34 31.27
C ALA A 286 -9.23 5.29 30.42
N GLU A 287 -8.48 4.44 29.71
CA GLU A 287 -9.05 3.32 28.93
C GLU A 287 -9.77 2.32 29.81
N GLU A 288 -9.16 1.91 30.93
CA GLU A 288 -9.79 1.02 31.91
C GLU A 288 -11.08 1.63 32.47
N ALA A 289 -11.09 2.93 32.79
CA ALA A 289 -12.27 3.62 33.30
C ALA A 289 -13.39 3.69 32.26
N VAL A 290 -13.06 3.97 30.99
CA VAL A 290 -14.02 3.94 29.88
C VAL A 290 -14.57 2.53 29.71
N ASP A 291 -13.72 1.51 29.65
CA ASP A 291 -14.14 0.11 29.48
C ASP A 291 -15.05 -0.36 30.63
N GLN A 292 -14.72 0.01 31.87
CA GLN A 292 -15.55 -0.30 33.04
C GLN A 292 -16.90 0.43 32.97
N ARG A 293 -16.88 1.74 32.67
CA ARG A 293 -18.11 2.54 32.61
C ARG A 293 -19.01 2.11 31.46
N MET A 294 -18.43 1.77 30.30
CA MET A 294 -19.16 1.31 29.13
C MET A 294 -19.90 0.00 29.39
N LYS A 295 -19.35 -0.92 30.18
CA LYS A 295 -20.07 -2.14 30.60
C LYS A 295 -21.35 -1.80 31.38
N SER A 296 -21.26 -0.87 32.32
CA SER A 296 -22.43 -0.43 33.09
C SER A 296 -23.43 0.33 32.23
N LEU A 297 -22.99 1.25 31.38
CA LEU A 297 -23.86 1.99 30.47
C LEU A 297 -24.58 1.07 29.48
N GLN A 298 -23.87 0.07 28.94
CA GLN A 298 -24.47 -0.93 28.06
C GLN A 298 -25.56 -1.72 28.80
N GLN A 299 -25.33 -2.14 30.04
CA GLN A 299 -26.36 -2.81 30.84
C GLN A 299 -27.58 -1.92 31.10
N THR A 300 -27.37 -0.63 31.44
CA THR A 300 -28.46 0.32 31.62
C THR A 300 -29.25 0.52 30.33
N PHE A 301 -28.56 0.68 29.21
CA PHE A 301 -29.16 0.78 27.88
C PHE A 301 -29.99 -0.46 27.56
N ASP A 302 -29.42 -1.66 27.70
CA ASP A 302 -30.11 -2.92 27.43
C ASP A 302 -31.35 -3.10 28.33
N ASN A 303 -31.25 -2.73 29.61
CA ASN A 303 -32.37 -2.82 30.56
C ASN A 303 -33.49 -1.83 30.26
N PHE A 304 -33.16 -0.59 29.87
CA PHE A 304 -34.14 0.43 29.50
C PHE A 304 -35.02 -0.08 28.35
N TRP A 305 -34.39 -0.53 27.27
CA TRP A 305 -35.10 -1.01 26.09
C TRP A 305 -35.85 -2.33 26.34
N ARG A 306 -35.25 -3.26 27.10
CA ARG A 306 -35.94 -4.49 27.52
C ARG A 306 -37.22 -4.20 28.32
N ASN A 307 -37.17 -3.25 29.25
CA ASN A 307 -38.32 -2.88 30.08
C ASN A 307 -39.43 -2.20 29.28
N GLN A 308 -39.07 -1.40 28.27
CA GLN A 308 -40.05 -0.81 27.36
C GLN A 308 -40.63 -1.80 26.34
N ARG A 309 -40.12 -3.05 26.29
CA ARG A 309 -40.44 -4.05 25.25
C ARG A 309 -40.29 -3.48 23.84
N GLN A 310 -39.31 -2.60 23.66
CA GLN A 310 -38.99 -1.92 22.41
C GLN A 310 -37.52 -2.13 22.08
N ASN A 311 -37.18 -1.94 20.81
CA ASN A 311 -35.81 -2.05 20.32
C ASN A 311 -35.30 -0.65 19.95
N PRO A 312 -34.07 -0.25 20.32
CA PRO A 312 -33.50 1.04 19.91
C PRO A 312 -33.34 1.20 18.40
N TRP A 313 -33.39 0.11 17.64
CA TRP A 313 -33.16 0.11 16.20
C TRP A 313 -34.48 0.32 15.45
N VAL A 314 -34.93 1.58 15.38
CA VAL A 314 -36.13 1.99 14.65
C VAL A 314 -35.79 2.87 13.43
N ASP A 315 -36.69 2.94 12.46
CA ASP A 315 -36.62 3.88 11.34
C ASP A 315 -37.10 5.30 11.74
N GLU A 316 -37.11 6.23 10.78
CA GLU A 316 -37.52 7.63 11.01
C GLU A 316 -39.00 7.76 11.44
N ASP A 317 -39.82 6.76 11.12
CA ASP A 317 -41.24 6.69 11.47
C ASP A 317 -41.49 5.92 12.78
N GLY A 318 -40.43 5.42 13.43
CA GLY A 318 -40.49 4.71 14.71
C GLY A 318 -40.82 3.21 14.60
N HIS A 319 -40.81 2.63 13.40
CA HIS A 319 -40.98 1.19 13.23
C HIS A 319 -39.66 0.46 13.48
N GLU A 320 -39.71 -0.65 14.22
CA GLU A 320 -38.54 -1.49 14.47
C GLU A 320 -37.96 -2.00 13.14
N ILE A 321 -36.65 -1.87 12.99
CA ILE A 321 -35.88 -2.41 11.87
C ILE A 321 -35.51 -3.86 12.21
N PRO A 322 -36.14 -4.87 11.57
CA PRO A 322 -35.88 -6.27 11.89
C PRO A 322 -34.43 -6.63 11.60
N ASP A 323 -33.83 -7.44 12.47
CA ASP A 323 -32.46 -7.94 12.32
C ASP A 323 -31.39 -6.85 12.12
N PHE A 324 -31.61 -5.62 12.61
CA PHE A 324 -30.70 -4.49 12.38
C PHE A 324 -29.27 -4.83 12.78
N ILE A 325 -29.04 -5.31 14.00
CA ILE A 325 -27.70 -5.68 14.49
C ILE A 325 -27.09 -6.81 13.66
N ALA A 326 -27.85 -7.85 13.33
CA ALA A 326 -27.35 -8.95 12.50
C ALA A 326 -26.97 -8.48 11.09
N THR A 327 -27.74 -7.54 10.53
CA THR A 327 -27.50 -6.93 9.22
C THR A 327 -26.29 -6.00 9.24
N GLN A 328 -26.15 -5.14 10.26
CA GLN A 328 -24.97 -4.29 10.42
C GLN A 328 -23.72 -5.11 10.70
N MET A 329 -23.82 -6.14 11.54
CA MET A 329 -22.73 -7.08 11.82
C MET A 329 -22.21 -7.70 10.53
N LYS A 330 -23.10 -8.17 9.63
CA LYS A 330 -22.72 -8.70 8.31
C LYS A 330 -21.98 -7.69 7.42
N ARG A 331 -22.19 -6.39 7.64
CA ARG A 331 -21.49 -5.32 6.92
C ARG A 331 -20.09 -5.05 7.46
N THR A 332 -19.82 -5.39 8.72
CA THR A 332 -18.51 -5.20 9.34
C THR A 332 -17.42 -6.03 8.65
N GLU A 333 -16.22 -5.49 8.65
CA GLU A 333 -15.06 -6.17 8.06
C GLU A 333 -14.74 -7.47 8.82
N SER A 334 -14.79 -7.43 10.15
CA SER A 334 -14.57 -8.60 11.01
C SER A 334 -15.48 -9.77 10.66
N TYR A 335 -16.78 -9.52 10.45
CA TYR A 335 -17.72 -10.57 10.05
C TYR A 335 -17.37 -11.13 8.67
N LYS A 336 -17.09 -10.27 7.69
CA LYS A 336 -16.72 -10.69 6.33
C LYS A 336 -15.46 -11.55 6.33
N THR A 337 -14.43 -11.18 7.10
CA THR A 337 -13.19 -11.96 7.23
C THR A 337 -13.46 -13.34 7.85
N LEU A 338 -14.20 -13.39 8.96
CA LEU A 338 -14.51 -14.66 9.64
C LEU A 338 -15.43 -15.54 8.81
N ALA A 339 -16.41 -14.96 8.13
CA ALA A 339 -17.34 -15.68 7.26
C ALA A 339 -16.60 -16.33 6.08
N THR A 340 -15.61 -15.63 5.51
CA THR A 340 -14.72 -16.18 4.49
C THR A 340 -13.82 -17.29 5.05
N ARG A 341 -13.29 -17.12 6.26
CA ARG A 341 -12.43 -18.12 6.92
C ARG A 341 -13.18 -19.41 7.27
N TYR A 342 -14.44 -19.32 7.68
CA TYR A 342 -15.24 -20.43 8.19
C TYR A 342 -16.41 -20.83 7.26
N GLN A 343 -16.27 -20.62 5.95
CA GLN A 343 -17.28 -20.95 4.94
C GLN A 343 -17.91 -22.34 5.17
N GLY A 344 -19.25 -22.40 5.22
CA GLY A 344 -20.01 -23.64 5.45
C GLY A 344 -20.00 -24.16 6.90
N ARG A 345 -19.39 -23.44 7.85
CA ARG A 345 -19.33 -23.82 9.28
C ARG A 345 -19.94 -22.73 10.17
N PRO A 346 -21.29 -22.56 10.16
CA PRO A 346 -21.96 -21.48 10.89
C PRO A 346 -21.68 -21.49 12.39
N ALA A 347 -21.59 -22.67 13.01
CA ALA A 347 -21.24 -22.79 14.43
C ALA A 347 -19.83 -22.28 14.77
N ARG A 348 -18.86 -22.43 13.85
CA ARG A 348 -17.49 -21.91 14.06
C ARG A 348 -17.40 -20.42 13.79
N LEU A 349 -18.15 -19.92 12.81
CA LEU A 349 -18.29 -18.49 12.57
C LEU A 349 -18.89 -17.79 13.79
N ASP A 350 -19.98 -18.32 14.32
CA ASP A 350 -20.68 -17.75 15.48
C ASP A 350 -19.81 -17.81 16.76
N SER A 351 -19.14 -18.95 16.99
CA SER A 351 -18.18 -19.07 18.10
C SER A 351 -17.01 -18.08 17.97
N ALA A 352 -16.50 -17.84 16.76
CA ALA A 352 -15.41 -16.91 16.53
C ALA A 352 -15.84 -15.43 16.63
N LEU A 353 -17.10 -15.12 16.33
CA LEU A 353 -17.68 -13.79 16.52
C LEU A 353 -17.91 -13.47 18.00
N ASN A 354 -18.26 -14.47 18.80
CA ASN A 354 -18.57 -14.33 20.23
C ASN A 354 -17.39 -14.65 21.16
N ALA A 355 -16.22 -14.99 20.62
CA ALA A 355 -15.02 -15.22 21.42
C ALA A 355 -14.59 -13.90 22.08
N LYS A 356 -14.43 -13.91 23.41
CA LYS A 356 -13.76 -12.81 24.13
C LYS A 356 -12.33 -12.70 23.60
N ARG A 357 -11.98 -11.53 23.06
CA ARG A 357 -10.61 -11.21 22.64
C ARG A 357 -9.76 -10.85 23.84
#